data_AF-A0A3M2KXU2-F1
#
_entry.id   AF-A0A3M2KXU2-F1
#
_cell.length_a   1.000
_cell.length_b   1.000
_cell.length_c   1.000
_cell.angle_alpha   90.00
_cell.angle_beta   90.00
_cell.angle_gamma   90.00
#
_symmetry.space_group_name_H-M   'P 1'
#
loop_
_entity.id
_entity.type
_entity.pdbx_description
1 polymer ?
#
loop_
_entity_poly.entity_id
_entity_poly.type
_entity_poly.pdbx_seq_one_letter_code
_entity_poly.pdbx_strand_id
1 'polypeptide(L)'
;MTADNETRDEVRARGLAKMSEVYGWEFSDGPGDYFAITADHVFADIWSRPGLTIRDRRLLLLGALSAQGLFDIAEIQVGAALRNGELTEDQLREIAIFLCHYVGWPSGTKFDGVVGKVAAQEKRNKS
;
A
#
# COMPACT_ATOMS: atom_id res chain seq x y z
N MET A 1 -23.53 0.19 -25.59
CA MET A 1 -23.75 -0.24 -24.20
C MET A 1 -23.46 -1.73 -24.14
N THR A 2 -22.22 -2.09 -23.85
CA THR A 2 -21.78 -3.47 -23.61
C THR A 2 -20.72 -3.37 -22.52
N ALA A 3 -21.16 -3.33 -21.26
CA ALA A 3 -20.24 -3.62 -20.16
C ALA A 3 -20.11 -5.14 -20.13
N ASP A 4 -18.88 -5.60 -20.30
CA ASP A 4 -18.46 -6.99 -20.37
C ASP A 4 -19.00 -7.83 -19.21
N ASN A 5 -19.46 -9.03 -19.53
CA ASN A 5 -19.75 -10.07 -18.55
C ASN A 5 -18.43 -10.78 -18.18
N GLU A 6 -17.52 -10.06 -17.51
CA GLU A 6 -16.27 -10.63 -17.00
C GLU A 6 -16.61 -11.68 -15.94
N THR A 7 -16.01 -12.87 -16.07
CA THR A 7 -16.23 -13.98 -15.15
C THR A 7 -15.56 -13.73 -13.81
N ARG A 8 -16.02 -14.41 -12.75
CA ARG A 8 -15.41 -14.29 -11.41
C ARG A 8 -13.92 -14.67 -11.42
N ASP A 9 -13.54 -15.65 -12.23
CA ASP A 9 -12.15 -16.11 -12.31
C ASP A 9 -11.25 -15.07 -13.00
N GLU A 10 -11.76 -14.38 -14.03
CA GLU A 10 -11.08 -13.25 -14.68
C GLU A 10 -10.92 -12.06 -13.72
N VAL A 11 -11.96 -11.74 -12.94
CA VAL A 11 -11.90 -10.72 -11.89
C VAL A 11 -10.86 -11.09 -10.83
N ARG A 12 -10.85 -12.34 -10.37
CA ARG A 12 -9.84 -12.84 -9.41
C ARG A 12 -8.42 -12.71 -9.95
N ALA A 13 -8.19 -13.12 -11.19
CA ALA A 13 -6.88 -13.04 -11.83
C ALA A 13 -6.39 -11.59 -11.95
N ARG A 14 -7.26 -10.67 -12.40
CA ARG A 14 -6.96 -9.23 -12.48
C ARG A 14 -6.68 -8.63 -11.10
N GLY A 15 -7.44 -9.04 -10.08
CA GLY A 15 -7.24 -8.67 -8.69
C GLY A 15 -5.87 -9.08 -8.15
N LEU A 16 -5.49 -10.34 -8.34
CA LEU A 16 -4.19 -10.87 -7.94
C LEU A 16 -3.03 -10.18 -8.66
N ALA A 17 -3.18 -9.90 -9.96
CA ALA A 17 -2.20 -9.15 -10.74
C ALA A 17 -2.00 -7.74 -10.18
N LYS A 18 -3.09 -6.99 -9.92
CA LYS A 18 -3.00 -5.66 -9.32
C LYS A 18 -2.46 -5.70 -7.89
N MET A 19 -2.84 -6.67 -7.09
CA MET A 19 -2.32 -6.86 -5.73
C MET A 19 -0.80 -7.06 -5.75
N SER A 20 -0.30 -7.89 -6.67
CA SER A 20 1.13 -8.14 -6.84
C SER A 20 1.89 -6.87 -7.28
N GLU A 21 1.33 -6.11 -8.22
CA GLU A 21 1.85 -4.80 -8.63
C GLU A 21 1.94 -3.83 -7.43
N VAL A 22 0.89 -3.75 -6.61
CA VAL A 22 0.83 -2.83 -5.48
C VAL A 22 1.83 -3.19 -4.37
N TYR A 23 2.13 -4.47 -4.11
CA TYR A 23 3.04 -4.83 -3.02
C TYR A 23 4.49 -5.13 -3.46
N GLY A 24 4.71 -5.33 -4.76
CA GLY A 24 6.03 -5.60 -5.32
C GLY A 24 6.51 -7.04 -5.13
N TRP A 25 5.59 -7.98 -4.92
CA TRP A 25 5.87 -9.42 -4.89
C TRP A 25 4.68 -10.19 -5.46
N GLU A 26 4.90 -11.42 -5.92
CA GLU A 26 3.84 -12.24 -6.49
C GLU A 26 2.90 -12.79 -5.41
N PHE A 27 1.59 -12.64 -5.64
CA PHE A 27 0.56 -13.30 -4.83
C PHE A 27 -0.03 -14.50 -5.58
N SER A 28 -0.15 -15.61 -4.86
CA SER A 28 -0.99 -16.74 -5.25
C SER A 28 -2.40 -16.58 -4.70
N ASP A 29 -3.36 -17.28 -5.32
CA ASP A 29 -4.72 -17.31 -4.82
C ASP A 29 -4.80 -17.96 -3.43
N GLY A 30 -5.64 -17.40 -2.58
CA GLY A 30 -5.74 -17.74 -1.16
C GLY A 30 -7.16 -18.18 -0.77
N PRO A 31 -7.30 -18.99 0.29
CA PRO A 31 -8.61 -19.45 0.73
C PRO A 31 -9.40 -18.37 1.46
N GLY A 32 -10.73 -18.46 1.39
CA GLY A 32 -11.67 -17.74 2.25
C GLY A 32 -12.16 -16.40 1.70
N ASP A 33 -13.30 -15.96 2.25
CA ASP A 33 -14.05 -14.81 1.72
C ASP A 33 -13.28 -13.49 1.85
N TYR A 34 -12.50 -13.29 2.92
CA TYR A 34 -11.72 -12.07 3.08
C TYR A 34 -10.62 -11.92 2.03
N PHE A 35 -9.96 -13.03 1.67
CA PHE A 35 -8.98 -13.02 0.60
C PHE A 35 -9.67 -12.74 -0.74
N ALA A 36 -10.76 -13.46 -1.01
CA ALA A 36 -11.57 -13.28 -2.21
C ALA A 36 -12.03 -11.83 -2.40
N ILE A 37 -12.63 -11.22 -1.37
CA ILE A 37 -13.09 -9.81 -1.42
C ILE A 37 -11.92 -8.85 -1.62
N THR A 38 -10.78 -9.13 -0.99
CA THR A 38 -9.58 -8.30 -1.15
C THR A 38 -9.07 -8.34 -2.59
N ALA A 39 -8.91 -9.52 -3.18
CA ALA A 39 -8.49 -9.64 -4.57
C ALA A 39 -9.56 -9.09 -5.53
N ASP A 40 -10.79 -9.58 -5.43
CA ASP A 40 -11.87 -9.39 -6.41
C ASP A 40 -12.46 -7.97 -6.39
N HIS A 41 -12.37 -7.26 -5.27
CA HIS A 41 -12.95 -5.93 -5.13
C HIS A 41 -11.90 -4.87 -4.81
N VAL A 42 -11.11 -5.06 -3.75
CA VAL A 42 -10.13 -4.02 -3.35
C VAL A 42 -9.09 -3.82 -4.45
N PHE A 43 -8.50 -4.90 -4.98
CA PHE A 43 -7.48 -4.78 -6.00
C PHE A 43 -8.02 -4.75 -7.43
N ALA A 44 -8.97 -5.63 -7.79
CA ALA A 44 -9.52 -5.65 -9.15
C ALA A 44 -10.32 -4.39 -9.49
N ASP A 45 -10.99 -3.76 -8.52
CA ASP A 45 -11.74 -2.51 -8.72
C ASP A 45 -11.01 -1.32 -8.10
N ILE A 46 -11.01 -1.18 -6.77
CA ILE A 46 -10.68 0.09 -6.09
C ILE A 46 -9.27 0.62 -6.42
N TRP A 47 -8.24 -0.25 -6.36
CA TRP A 47 -6.87 0.13 -6.73
C TRP A 47 -6.66 0.29 -8.24
N SER A 48 -7.53 -0.31 -9.06
CA SER A 48 -7.45 -0.28 -10.52
C SER A 48 -8.21 0.89 -11.16
N ARG A 49 -9.00 1.63 -10.38
CA ARG A 49 -9.74 2.81 -10.88
C ARG A 49 -8.79 3.85 -11.52
N PRO A 50 -9.21 4.55 -12.58
CA PRO A 50 -8.41 5.63 -13.14
C PRO A 50 -8.42 6.87 -12.23
N GLY A 51 -7.50 7.80 -12.47
CA GLY A 51 -7.49 9.15 -11.86
C GLY A 51 -6.42 9.39 -10.80
N LEU A 52 -5.92 8.34 -10.15
CA LEU A 52 -4.78 8.41 -9.24
C LEU A 52 -3.74 7.36 -9.63
N THR A 53 -2.47 7.62 -9.36
CA THR A 53 -1.41 6.61 -9.47
C THR A 53 -1.37 5.72 -8.22
N ILE A 54 -0.58 4.64 -8.23
CA ILE A 54 -0.31 3.85 -7.01
C ILE A 54 0.36 4.74 -5.96
N ARG A 55 1.32 5.57 -6.37
CA ARG A 55 2.00 6.53 -5.49
C ARG A 55 1.01 7.47 -4.81
N ASP A 56 0.05 8.05 -5.54
CA ASP A 56 -0.92 8.98 -4.96
C ASP A 56 -1.84 8.28 -3.95
N ARG A 57 -2.29 7.06 -4.26
CA ARG A 57 -3.05 6.24 -3.30
C ARG A 57 -2.22 5.88 -2.08
N ARG A 58 -0.94 5.58 -2.26
CA ARG A 58 -0.02 5.28 -1.16
C ARG A 58 0.08 6.45 -0.20
N LEU A 59 0.21 7.68 -0.72
CA LEU A 59 0.25 8.89 0.11
C LEU A 59 -1.01 9.03 0.96
N LEU A 60 -2.19 8.90 0.35
CA LEU A 60 -3.48 8.97 1.05
C LEU A 60 -3.61 7.87 2.11
N LEU A 61 -3.26 6.64 1.76
CA LEU A 61 -3.35 5.50 2.65
C LEU A 61 -2.39 5.64 3.85
N LEU A 62 -1.13 6.02 3.63
CA LEU A 62 -0.17 6.23 4.71
C LEU A 62 -0.61 7.34 5.68
N GLY A 63 -1.18 8.43 5.15
CA GLY A 63 -1.79 9.47 5.97
C GLY A 63 -2.96 8.95 6.80
N ALA A 64 -3.89 8.21 6.18
CA ALA A 64 -5.06 7.64 6.85
C ALA A 64 -4.70 6.60 7.92
N LEU A 65 -3.70 5.74 7.65
CA LEU A 65 -3.20 4.76 8.61
C LEU A 65 -2.53 5.44 9.80
N SER A 66 -1.72 6.48 9.55
CA SER A 66 -1.05 7.24 10.60
C SER A 66 -2.05 8.00 11.48
N ALA A 67 -3.08 8.58 10.88
CA ALA A 67 -4.16 9.25 11.62
C ALA A 67 -4.94 8.30 12.52
N GLN A 68 -5.10 7.03 12.11
CA GLN A 68 -5.80 5.99 12.88
C GLN A 68 -4.88 5.21 13.84
N GLY A 69 -3.58 5.50 13.86
CA GLY A 69 -2.60 4.77 14.68
C GLY A 69 -2.31 3.34 14.21
N LEU A 70 -2.63 3.00 12.95
CA LEU A 70 -2.49 1.65 12.37
C LEU A 70 -1.07 1.43 11.81
N PHE A 71 -0.06 1.57 12.67
CA PHE A 71 1.35 1.57 12.27
C PHE A 71 1.86 0.22 11.77
N ASP A 72 1.31 -0.90 12.25
CA ASP A 72 1.67 -2.23 11.76
C ASP A 72 1.30 -2.41 10.28
N ILE A 73 0.18 -1.81 9.86
CA ILE A 73 -0.23 -1.79 8.45
C ILE A 73 0.61 -0.78 7.68
N ALA A 74 0.91 0.39 8.27
CA ALA A 74 1.77 1.38 7.64
C ALA A 74 3.16 0.81 7.33
N GLU A 75 3.71 -0.04 8.19
CA GLU A 75 4.99 -0.72 7.97
C GLU A 75 5.01 -1.52 6.65
N ILE A 76 3.95 -2.29 6.41
CA ILE A 76 3.79 -3.08 5.18
C ILE A 76 3.74 -2.14 3.94
N GLN A 77 2.99 -1.05 4.04
CA GLN A 77 2.81 -0.08 2.95
C GLN A 77 4.09 0.70 2.65
N VAL A 78 4.85 1.09 3.68
CA VAL A 78 6.17 1.72 3.56
C VAL A 78 7.13 0.80 2.83
N GLY A 79 7.17 -0.49 3.20
CA GLY A 79 8.02 -1.47 2.52
C GLY A 79 7.68 -1.62 1.04
N ALA A 80 6.39 -1.73 0.71
CA ALA A 80 5.92 -1.79 -0.67
C ALA A 80 6.32 -0.54 -1.46
N ALA A 81 6.09 0.65 -0.89
CA ALA A 81 6.43 1.92 -1.54
C ALA A 81 7.93 2.03 -1.85
N LEU A 82 8.80 1.60 -0.93
CA LEU A 82 10.25 1.60 -1.11
C LEU A 82 10.72 0.59 -2.16
N ARG A 83 10.20 -0.65 -2.13
CA ARG A 83 10.59 -1.70 -3.10
C ARG A 83 10.14 -1.36 -4.51
N ASN A 84 8.94 -0.82 -4.65
CA ASN A 84 8.39 -0.40 -5.95
C ASN A 84 8.95 0.93 -6.46
N GLY A 85 9.71 1.66 -5.63
CA GLY A 85 10.25 2.98 -5.99
C GLY A 85 9.17 4.07 -6.12
N GLU A 86 8.01 3.89 -5.51
CA GLU A 86 6.93 4.89 -5.49
C GLU A 86 7.34 6.12 -4.65
N LEU A 87 8.07 5.87 -3.56
CA LEU A 87 8.55 6.88 -2.62
C LEU A 87 9.98 6.53 -2.18
N THR A 88 10.81 7.56 -1.99
CA THR A 88 12.14 7.40 -1.38
C THR A 88 12.06 7.46 0.15
N GLU A 89 13.12 7.01 0.83
CA GLU A 89 13.23 7.16 2.30
C GLU A 89 13.07 8.63 2.71
N ASP A 90 13.72 9.57 2.01
CA ASP A 90 13.65 10.99 2.31
C ASP A 90 12.23 11.55 2.14
N GLN A 91 11.51 11.14 1.09
CA GLN A 91 10.12 11.55 0.90
C GLN A 91 9.21 11.02 2.01
N LEU A 92 9.44 9.79 2.49
CA LEU A 92 8.68 9.21 3.59
C LEU A 92 8.95 9.93 4.92
N ARG A 93 10.19 10.34 5.16
CA ARG A 93 10.54 11.17 6.33
C ARG A 93 9.92 12.57 6.26
N GLU A 94 9.89 13.17 5.07
CA GLU A 94 9.19 14.45 4.87
C GLU A 94 7.69 14.34 5.17
N ILE A 95 7.05 13.24 4.75
CA ILE A 95 5.66 12.96 5.11
C ILE A 95 5.51 12.85 6.63
N ALA A 96 6.45 12.20 7.33
CA ALA A 96 6.39 12.09 8.78
C ALA A 96 6.41 13.46 9.48
N ILE A 97 7.26 14.38 9.01
CA ILE A 97 7.32 15.76 9.50
C ILE A 97 5.98 16.47 9.27
N PHE A 98 5.42 16.37 8.05
CA PHE A 98 4.11 16.94 7.75
C PHE A 98 3.01 16.37 8.67
N LEU A 99 3.01 15.07 8.89
CA LEU A 99 2.06 14.37 9.75
C LEU A 99 2.15 14.82 11.22
N CYS A 100 3.32 15.18 11.74
CA CYS A 100 3.43 15.76 13.08
C CYS A 100 2.51 16.99 13.28
N HIS A 101 2.25 17.76 12.23
CA HIS A 101 1.39 18.95 12.29
C HIS A 101 -0.10 18.66 12.12
N TYR A 102 -0.47 17.65 11.33
CA TYR A 102 -1.87 17.40 10.96
C TYR A 102 -2.51 16.20 11.65
N VAL A 103 -1.71 15.23 12.09
CA VAL A 103 -2.19 14.05 12.85
C VAL A 103 -1.56 13.96 14.24
N GLY A 104 -0.79 14.99 14.63
CA GLY A 104 -0.16 15.12 15.94
C GLY A 104 1.25 14.56 16.00
N TRP A 105 2.06 15.18 16.85
CA TRP A 105 3.48 14.84 17.03
C TRP A 105 3.73 13.37 17.38
N PRO A 106 2.96 12.73 18.29
CA PRO A 106 3.17 11.32 18.60
C PRO A 106 2.98 10.41 17.38
N SER A 107 1.97 10.66 16.54
CA SER A 107 1.70 9.85 15.36
C SER A 107 2.73 10.07 14.25
N GLY A 108 3.13 11.32 13.99
CA GLY A 108 4.15 11.64 12.99
C GLY A 108 5.52 11.04 13.35
N THR A 109 5.96 11.19 14.60
CA THR A 109 7.22 10.59 15.07
C THR A 109 7.19 9.06 15.10
N LYS A 110 6.03 8.46 15.43
CA LYS A 110 5.86 7.01 15.33
C LYS A 110 5.95 6.53 13.87
N PHE A 111 5.38 7.29 12.93
CA PHE A 111 5.52 7.01 11.50
C PHE A 111 6.98 7.11 11.02
N ASP A 112 7.74 8.14 11.42
CA ASP A 112 9.18 8.23 11.13
C ASP A 112 9.95 7.00 11.66
N GLY A 113 9.62 6.54 12.87
CA GLY A 113 10.19 5.32 13.43
C GLY A 113 9.92 4.06 12.57
N VAL A 114 8.72 3.95 12.01
CA VAL A 114 8.36 2.89 11.04
C VAL A 114 9.22 3.02 9.77
N VAL A 115 9.33 4.23 9.21
CA VAL A 115 10.15 4.48 8.01
C VAL A 115 11.60 4.07 8.25
N GLY A 116 12.20 4.49 9.36
CA GLY A 116 13.58 4.15 9.70
C GLY A 116 13.79 2.63 9.87
N LYS A 117 12.86 1.94 10.54
CA LYS A 117 12.90 0.48 10.71
C LYS A 117 12.89 -0.23 9.35
N VAL A 118 11.92 0.09 8.49
CA VAL A 118 11.74 -0.57 7.19
C VAL A 118 12.89 -0.25 6.24
N ALA A 119 13.31 1.00 6.15
CA ALA A 119 14.42 1.39 5.28
C ALA A 119 15.72 0.65 5.67
N ALA A 120 15.96 0.44 6.96
CA ALA A 120 17.10 -0.34 7.45
C ALA A 120 16.98 -1.84 7.14
N GLN A 121 15.76 -2.40 7.10
CA GLN A 121 15.54 -3.79 6.67
C GLN A 121 15.76 -3.95 5.17
N GLU A 122 15.21 -3.05 4.35
CA GLU A 122 15.35 -3.08 2.89
C GLU A 122 16.82 -2.93 2.43
N LYS A 123 17.62 -2.12 3.13
CA LYS A 123 19.07 -2.01 2.86
C LYS A 123 19.81 -3.33 3.15
N ARG A 124 19.43 -4.05 4.21
CA ARG A 124 20.03 -5.35 4.56
C ARG A 124 19.66 -6.43 3.55
N ASN A 125 18.41 -6.45 3.09
CA ASN A 125 17.95 -7.44 2.11
C ASN A 125 18.62 -7.30 0.74
N LYS A 126 19.23 -6.15 0.46
CA LYS A 126 19.97 -5.85 -0.78
C LYS A 126 21.49 -6.05 -0.67
N SER A 127 22.00 -6.33 0.52
CA SER A 127 23.44 -6.56 0.79
C SER A 127 23.77 -8.04 0.78
#